data_AF-A0A966A2N4-F1
#
_entry.id   AF-A0A966A2N4-F1
#
_cell.length_a   1.000
_cell.length_b   1.000
_cell.length_c   1.000
_cell.angle_alpha   90.00
_cell.angle_beta   90.00
_cell.angle_gamma   90.00
#
_symmetry.space_group_name_H-M   'P 1'
#
loop_
_entity.id
_entity.type
_entity.pdbx_description
1 polymer ?
#
loop_
_entity_poly.entity_id
_entity_poly.type
_entity_poly.pdbx_seq_one_letter_code
_entity_poly.pdbx_strand_id
1 'polypeptide(L)'
;MSWWGKLLGGGVGFVLGGPLGALIGAAVGHGFDRGIASLDEPGEFGGGGDGDGRERTQMAFFTATFSVMGHIAKADGRVSANEIRVANSVMEQMQLSASLKRLAQHLFTEGKAREFPLDEVIDQFRQECRNNRNLHRMFMEIQLHAAYADGSVDASVRSILS
;
A
#
# COMPACT_ATOMS: atom_id res chain seq x y z
N MET A 1 -5.11 -21.23 -5.25
CA MET A 1 -6.25 -20.62 -5.97
C MET A 1 -7.32 -20.24 -4.97
N SER A 2 -7.39 -18.97 -4.58
CA SER A 2 -8.61 -18.38 -4.04
C SER A 2 -8.77 -16.99 -4.66
N TRP A 3 -8.98 -16.97 -5.98
CA TRP A 3 -9.38 -15.73 -6.67
C TRP A 3 -10.69 -15.17 -6.08
N TRP A 4 -11.55 -16.06 -5.59
CA TRP A 4 -12.76 -15.72 -4.83
C TRP A 4 -12.46 -14.97 -3.53
N GLY A 5 -11.41 -15.32 -2.78
CA GLY A 5 -11.02 -14.61 -1.57
C GLY A 5 -10.59 -13.17 -1.84
N LYS A 6 -9.84 -12.94 -2.92
CA LYS A 6 -9.49 -11.59 -3.38
C LYS A 6 -10.69 -10.78 -3.80
N LEU A 7 -11.60 -11.37 -4.59
CA LEU A 7 -12.78 -10.68 -5.12
C LEU A 7 -13.75 -10.30 -4.00
N LEU A 8 -14.01 -11.22 -3.07
CA LEU A 8 -14.85 -10.96 -1.91
C LEU A 8 -14.20 -9.97 -0.95
N GLY A 9 -12.92 -10.18 -0.62
CA GLY A 9 -12.18 -9.28 0.26
C GLY A 9 -12.07 -7.86 -0.32
N GLY A 10 -11.71 -7.75 -1.60
CA GLY A 10 -11.64 -6.46 -2.30
C GLY A 10 -13.00 -5.77 -2.42
N GLY A 11 -14.07 -6.52 -2.72
CA GLY A 11 -15.43 -5.97 -2.78
C GLY A 11 -15.92 -5.45 -1.42
N VAL A 12 -15.74 -6.23 -0.36
CA VAL A 12 -16.09 -5.81 1.02
C VAL A 12 -15.24 -4.61 1.43
N GLY A 13 -13.93 -4.65 1.17
CA GLY A 13 -13.02 -3.54 1.46
C GLY A 13 -13.39 -2.26 0.71
N PHE A 14 -13.83 -2.36 -0.54
CA PHE A 14 -14.28 -1.21 -1.33
C PHE A 14 -15.50 -0.53 -0.71
N VAL A 15 -16.50 -1.32 -0.30
CA VAL A 15 -17.72 -0.78 0.31
C VAL A 15 -17.43 -0.08 1.64
N LEU A 16 -16.51 -0.63 2.44
CA LEU A 16 -16.18 -0.08 3.75
C LEU A 16 -15.21 1.10 3.70
N GLY A 17 -14.30 1.11 2.72
CA GLY A 17 -13.14 2.00 2.74
C GLY A 17 -12.63 2.43 1.37
N GLY A 18 -13.43 2.35 0.30
CA GLY A 18 -13.07 2.81 -1.04
C GLY A 18 -11.89 2.05 -1.67
N PRO A 19 -11.20 2.64 -2.67
CA PRO A 19 -10.05 2.04 -3.35
C PRO A 19 -8.97 1.47 -2.43
N LEU A 20 -8.55 2.20 -1.39
CA LEU A 20 -7.57 1.75 -0.40
C LEU A 20 -8.11 0.57 0.42
N GLY A 21 -9.38 0.62 0.82
CA GLY A 21 -10.05 -0.49 1.48
C GLY A 21 -10.09 -1.74 0.59
N ALA A 22 -10.33 -1.58 -0.71
CA ALA A 22 -10.32 -2.66 -1.68
C ALA A 22 -8.93 -3.32 -1.80
N LEU A 23 -7.86 -2.52 -1.79
CA LEU A 23 -6.48 -3.03 -1.80
C LEU A 23 -6.16 -3.84 -0.54
N ILE A 24 -6.52 -3.33 0.64
CA ILE A 24 -6.36 -4.06 1.90
C ILE A 24 -7.17 -5.35 1.86
N GLY A 25 -8.44 -5.28 1.47
CA GLY A 25 -9.34 -6.42 1.39
C GLY A 25 -8.86 -7.48 0.40
N ALA A 26 -8.34 -7.08 -0.76
CA ALA A 26 -7.77 -8.00 -1.74
C ALA A 26 -6.45 -8.61 -1.24
N ALA A 27 -5.59 -7.82 -0.60
CA ALA A 27 -4.33 -8.27 -0.02
C ALA A 27 -4.54 -9.29 1.10
N VAL A 28 -5.51 -9.05 1.99
CA VAL A 28 -5.91 -9.98 3.06
C VAL A 28 -6.64 -11.20 2.51
N GLY A 29 -7.56 -11.00 1.56
CA GLY A 29 -8.32 -12.08 0.91
C GLY A 29 -7.45 -13.04 0.09
N HIS A 30 -6.26 -12.60 -0.33
CA HIS A 30 -5.22 -13.43 -0.94
C HIS A 30 -4.61 -14.41 0.08
N GLY A 31 -4.43 -13.96 1.32
CA GLY A 31 -3.69 -14.65 2.38
C GLY A 31 -4.58 -15.32 3.42
N PHE A 32 -5.67 -15.99 3.02
CA PHE A 32 -6.54 -16.78 3.90
C PHE A 32 -5.85 -18.05 4.45
N ASP A 33 -4.58 -17.91 4.84
CA ASP A 33 -3.90 -18.80 5.76
C ASP A 33 -3.88 -18.10 7.12
N ARG A 34 -4.02 -18.87 8.21
CA ARG A 34 -4.49 -18.46 9.55
C ARG A 34 -3.73 -17.32 10.29
N GLY A 35 -2.80 -16.60 9.65
CA GLY A 35 -1.94 -15.58 10.26
C GLY A 35 -2.37 -14.12 10.13
N ILE A 36 -3.47 -13.80 9.42
CA ILE A 36 -3.98 -12.40 9.30
C ILE A 36 -5.23 -12.16 10.19
N ALA A 37 -5.78 -13.20 10.81
CA ALA A 37 -6.80 -13.06 11.85
C ALA A 37 -6.31 -12.24 13.08
N SER A 38 -5.03 -11.90 13.12
CA SER A 38 -4.39 -11.05 14.14
C SER A 38 -4.44 -9.55 13.82
N LEU A 39 -4.86 -9.12 12.62
CA LEU A 39 -5.18 -7.70 12.39
C LEU A 39 -6.44 -7.26 13.16
N ASP A 40 -7.20 -8.23 13.67
CA ASP A 40 -8.31 -8.04 14.61
C ASP A 40 -7.81 -7.84 16.07
N GLU A 41 -6.50 -7.96 16.33
CA GLU A 41 -5.93 -7.53 17.60
C GLU A 41 -6.02 -5.99 17.68
N PRO A 42 -6.65 -5.41 18.72
CA PRO A 42 -6.89 -3.97 18.92
C PRO A 42 -5.69 -3.01 18.83
N GLY A 43 -4.48 -3.46 18.46
CA GLY A 43 -3.24 -2.72 18.67
C GLY A 43 -2.32 -2.51 17.46
N GLU A 44 -2.48 -3.22 16.33
CA GLU A 44 -1.53 -3.03 15.21
C GLU A 44 -1.81 -1.79 14.35
N PHE A 45 -3.08 -1.37 14.26
CA PHE A 45 -3.46 -0.05 13.74
C PHE A 45 -4.44 0.70 14.66
N GLY A 46 -5.20 0.02 15.53
CA GLY A 46 -6.02 0.66 16.58
C GLY A 46 -7.50 0.27 16.66
N GLY A 47 -7.85 -1.02 16.73
CA GLY A 47 -9.24 -1.44 16.90
C GLY A 47 -9.85 -1.04 18.26
N GLY A 48 -10.49 0.13 18.34
CA GLY A 48 -11.48 0.45 19.38
C GLY A 48 -11.41 1.86 19.98
N GLY A 49 -12.30 2.74 19.54
CA GLY A 49 -12.75 3.93 20.29
C GLY A 49 -11.96 5.22 20.04
N ASP A 50 -12.65 6.21 19.48
CA ASP A 50 -12.35 7.65 19.52
C ASP A 50 -11.03 8.17 18.88
N GLY A 51 -10.25 7.31 18.21
CA GLY A 51 -9.01 7.65 17.47
C GLY A 51 -9.09 7.61 15.93
N ASP A 52 -10.28 7.40 15.38
CA ASP A 52 -10.59 7.00 13.98
C ASP A 52 -9.76 7.73 12.90
N GLY A 53 -9.63 9.06 12.98
CA GLY A 53 -8.95 9.83 11.95
C GLY A 53 -7.44 9.58 11.84
N ARG A 54 -6.73 9.33 12.94
CA ARG A 54 -5.26 9.15 12.92
C ARG A 54 -4.88 7.77 12.40
N GLU A 55 -5.60 6.75 12.82
CA GLU A 55 -5.42 5.38 12.35
C GLU A 55 -5.75 5.27 10.86
N ARG A 56 -6.89 5.82 10.45
CA ARG A 56 -7.30 5.85 9.04
C ARG A 56 -6.27 6.55 8.16
N THR A 57 -5.70 7.66 8.63
CA THR A 57 -4.61 8.36 7.95
C THR A 57 -3.35 7.49 7.81
N GLN A 58 -2.93 6.81 8.88
CA GLN A 58 -1.74 5.94 8.86
C GLN A 58 -1.94 4.73 7.95
N MET A 59 -3.10 4.10 8.02
CA MET A 59 -3.48 2.99 7.16
C MET A 59 -3.54 3.41 5.69
N ALA A 60 -4.10 4.59 5.40
CA ALA A 60 -4.15 5.14 4.05
C ALA A 60 -2.74 5.39 3.50
N PHE A 61 -1.87 6.01 4.30
CA PHE A 61 -0.47 6.23 3.93
C PHE A 61 0.27 4.91 3.68
N PHE A 62 0.14 3.94 4.58
CA PHE A 62 0.74 2.61 4.46
C PHE A 62 0.26 1.90 3.17
N THR A 63 -1.05 1.84 2.98
CA THR A 63 -1.68 1.15 1.85
C THR A 63 -1.27 1.78 0.51
N ALA A 64 -1.36 3.11 0.41
CA ALA A 64 -0.95 3.84 -0.78
C ALA A 64 0.55 3.66 -1.04
N THR A 65 1.40 3.74 -0.01
CA THR A 65 2.86 3.65 -0.18
C THR A 65 3.27 2.33 -0.82
N PHE A 66 2.85 1.19 -0.27
CA PHE A 66 3.30 -0.11 -0.76
C PHE A 66 2.64 -0.51 -2.08
N SER A 67 1.37 -0.15 -2.29
CA SER A 67 0.68 -0.44 -3.55
C SER A 67 1.23 0.40 -4.71
N VAL A 68 1.48 1.70 -4.51
CA VAL A 68 2.07 2.56 -5.55
C VAL A 68 3.52 2.17 -5.83
N MET A 69 4.32 1.79 -4.81
CA MET A 69 5.66 1.24 -5.05
C MET A 69 5.62 -0.01 -5.95
N GLY A 70 4.65 -0.90 -5.73
CA GLY A 70 4.43 -2.06 -6.59
C GLY A 70 4.05 -1.68 -8.01
N HIS A 71 3.22 -0.64 -8.17
CA HIS A 71 2.84 -0.12 -9.48
C HIS A 71 4.03 0.47 -10.24
N ILE A 72 4.87 1.26 -9.57
CA ILE A 72 6.11 1.83 -10.13
C ILE A 72 7.05 0.71 -10.57
N ALA A 73 7.33 -0.27 -9.71
CA ALA A 73 8.19 -1.41 -10.03
C ALA A 73 7.66 -2.27 -11.19
N LYS A 74 6.33 -2.25 -11.43
CA LYS A 74 5.74 -2.92 -12.60
C LYS A 74 6.04 -2.20 -13.90
N ALA A 75 6.11 -0.87 -13.89
CA ALA A 75 6.45 -0.07 -15.08
C ALA A 75 7.84 -0.44 -15.62
N ASP A 76 8.77 -0.77 -14.74
CA ASP A 76 10.14 -1.18 -15.10
C ASP A 76 10.26 -2.65 -15.53
N GLY A 77 9.16 -3.40 -15.50
CA GLY A 77 9.01 -4.72 -16.12
C GLY A 77 9.50 -5.92 -15.29
N ARG A 78 10.41 -5.73 -14.33
CA ARG A 78 10.84 -6.75 -13.35
C ARG A 78 11.22 -6.12 -12.02
N VAL A 79 10.91 -6.83 -10.93
CA VAL A 79 11.32 -6.41 -9.59
C VAL A 79 12.82 -6.62 -9.41
N SER A 80 13.57 -5.53 -9.21
CA SER A 80 15.02 -5.51 -9.02
C SER A 80 15.42 -5.80 -7.57
N ALA A 81 16.65 -6.28 -7.37
CA ALA A 81 17.20 -6.45 -6.03
C ALA A 81 17.29 -5.11 -5.27
N ASN A 82 17.45 -3.99 -5.98
CA ASN A 82 17.48 -2.69 -5.33
C ASN A 82 16.10 -2.22 -4.90
N GLU A 83 15.07 -2.44 -5.71
CA GLU A 83 13.68 -2.15 -5.33
C GLU A 83 13.26 -2.94 -4.09
N ILE A 84 13.66 -4.22 -4.00
CA ILE A 84 13.45 -5.05 -2.81
C ILE A 84 14.16 -4.44 -1.60
N ARG A 85 15.41 -3.96 -1.75
CA ARG A 85 16.11 -3.26 -0.67
C ARG A 85 15.37 -2.01 -0.22
N VAL A 86 14.92 -1.17 -1.16
CA VAL A 86 14.17 0.05 -0.83
C VAL A 86 12.87 -0.30 -0.10
N ALA A 87 12.10 -1.26 -0.58
CA ALA A 87 10.89 -1.73 0.10
C ALA A 87 11.18 -2.22 1.52
N ASN A 88 12.24 -3.00 1.71
CA ASN A 88 12.65 -3.48 3.04
C ASN A 88 13.07 -2.33 3.96
N SER A 89 13.85 -1.36 3.47
CA SER A 89 14.25 -0.19 4.26
C SER A 89 13.05 0.66 4.67
N VAL A 90 12.05 0.83 3.80
CA VAL A 90 10.80 1.52 4.13
C VAL A 90 10.04 0.76 5.23
N MET A 91 9.94 -0.57 5.13
CA MET A 91 9.31 -1.41 6.16
C MET A 91 10.03 -1.32 7.52
N GLU A 92 11.36 -1.22 7.52
CA GLU A 92 12.18 -1.05 8.73
C GLU A 92 11.99 0.34 9.35
N GLN A 93 12.00 1.40 8.53
CA GLN A 93 11.79 2.78 8.98
C GLN A 93 10.40 2.97 9.60
N MET A 94 9.37 2.33 9.03
CA MET A 94 8.02 2.31 9.58
C MET A 94 7.86 1.38 10.80
N GLN A 95 8.92 0.66 11.19
CA GLN A 95 8.93 -0.29 12.33
C GLN A 95 7.82 -1.35 12.24
N LEU A 96 7.56 -1.83 11.03
CA LEU A 96 6.48 -2.79 10.80
C LEU A 96 6.73 -4.11 11.54
N SER A 97 5.67 -4.65 12.15
CA SER A 97 5.64 -6.01 12.67
C SER A 97 5.75 -7.06 11.56
N ALA A 98 5.88 -8.33 11.92
CA ALA A 98 5.92 -9.42 10.95
C ALA A 98 4.62 -9.54 10.13
N SER A 99 3.45 -9.30 10.74
CA SER A 99 2.15 -9.28 10.07
C SER A 99 2.03 -8.11 9.11
N LEU A 100 2.41 -6.90 9.54
CA LEU A 100 2.38 -5.73 8.67
C LEU A 100 3.38 -5.82 7.52
N LYS A 101 4.55 -6.42 7.71
CA LYS A 101 5.49 -6.72 6.62
C LYS A 101 4.90 -7.66 5.58
N ARG A 102 4.10 -8.65 5.98
CA ARG A 102 3.40 -9.54 5.03
C ARG A 102 2.32 -8.77 4.28
N LEU A 103 1.52 -7.96 4.98
CA LEU A 103 0.51 -7.13 4.34
C LEU A 103 1.14 -6.16 3.33
N ALA A 104 2.26 -5.52 3.67
CA ALA A 104 3.01 -4.66 2.77
C ALA A 104 3.44 -5.39 1.49
N GLN A 105 3.94 -6.64 1.61
CA GLN A 105 4.30 -7.47 0.46
C GLN A 105 3.10 -7.83 -0.42
N HIS A 106 1.94 -8.09 0.18
CA HIS A 106 0.70 -8.33 -0.55
C HIS A 106 0.22 -7.07 -1.26
N LEU A 107 0.22 -5.92 -0.60
CA LEU A 107 -0.13 -4.63 -1.19
C LEU A 107 0.78 -4.27 -2.37
N PHE A 108 2.09 -4.48 -2.22
CA PHE A 108 3.05 -4.34 -3.32
C PHE A 108 2.70 -5.29 -4.48
N THR A 109 2.25 -6.49 -4.17
CA THR A 109 1.83 -7.47 -5.18
C THR A 109 0.54 -7.04 -5.89
N GLU A 110 -0.46 -6.52 -5.18
CA GLU A 110 -1.68 -5.98 -5.78
C GLU A 110 -1.38 -4.71 -6.61
N GLY A 111 -0.42 -3.89 -6.20
CA GLY A 111 0.07 -2.73 -6.94
C GLY A 111 0.61 -3.05 -8.34
N LYS A 112 1.19 -4.24 -8.51
CA LYS A 112 1.69 -4.74 -9.81
C LYS A 112 0.58 -5.16 -10.78
N ALA A 113 -0.69 -5.11 -10.38
CA ALA A 113 -1.80 -5.47 -11.24
C ALA A 113 -1.83 -4.59 -12.50
N ARG A 114 -2.22 -5.18 -13.63
CA ARG A 114 -2.28 -4.48 -14.92
C ARG A 114 -3.31 -3.35 -14.91
N GLU A 115 -4.38 -3.52 -14.15
CA GLU A 115 -5.52 -2.60 -14.05
C GLU A 115 -5.51 -1.90 -12.67
N PHE A 116 -4.32 -1.59 -12.15
CA PHE A 116 -4.19 -0.89 -10.88
C PHE A 116 -4.80 0.53 -10.95
N PRO A 117 -5.76 0.88 -10.08
CA PRO A 117 -6.46 2.16 -10.14
C PRO A 117 -5.65 3.28 -9.46
N LEU A 118 -4.52 3.65 -10.07
CA LEU A 118 -3.55 4.60 -9.51
C LEU A 118 -4.19 5.93 -9.08
N ASP A 119 -5.00 6.54 -9.96
CA ASP A 119 -5.61 7.84 -9.71
C ASP A 119 -6.55 7.80 -8.49
N GLU A 120 -7.39 6.76 -8.41
CA GLU A 120 -8.34 6.58 -7.31
C GLU A 120 -7.62 6.36 -5.97
N VAL A 121 -6.52 5.62 -5.99
CA VAL A 121 -5.65 5.38 -4.83
C VAL A 121 -5.00 6.67 -4.35
N ILE A 122 -4.46 7.47 -5.27
CA ILE A 122 -3.83 8.76 -4.96
C ILE A 122 -4.85 9.76 -4.43
N ASP A 123 -6.02 9.86 -5.05
CA ASP A 123 -7.07 10.80 -4.65
C ASP A 123 -7.62 10.46 -3.27
N GLN A 124 -7.84 9.17 -2.99
CA GLN A 124 -8.23 8.75 -1.65
C GLN A 124 -7.11 9.02 -0.64
N PHE A 125 -5.85 8.72 -0.95
CA PHE A 125 -4.72 9.03 -0.08
C PHE A 125 -4.66 10.52 0.28
N ARG A 126 -4.83 11.41 -0.71
CA ARG A 126 -4.87 12.87 -0.52
C ARG A 126 -6.02 13.29 0.39
N GLN A 127 -7.19 12.67 0.22
CA GLN A 127 -8.36 12.96 1.05
C GLN A 127 -8.14 12.56 2.52
N GLU A 128 -7.64 11.35 2.76
CA GLU A 128 -7.37 10.85 4.12
C GLU A 128 -6.22 11.61 4.80
N CYS A 129 -5.19 11.99 4.05
CA CYS A 129 -4.02 12.69 4.58
C CYS A 129 -4.12 14.22 4.54
N ARG A 130 -5.28 14.81 4.18
CA ARG A 130 -5.45 16.25 3.85
C ARG A 130 -4.82 17.23 4.86
N ASN A 131 -4.87 16.89 6.15
CA ASN A 131 -4.39 17.74 7.24
C ASN A 131 -2.92 17.48 7.62
N ASN A 132 -2.26 16.54 6.96
CA ASN A 132 -0.91 16.09 7.30
C ASN A 132 0.03 16.22 6.09
N ARG A 133 0.55 17.44 5.90
CA ARG A 133 1.50 17.75 4.82
C ARG A 133 2.79 16.93 4.90
N ASN A 134 3.19 16.52 6.11
CA ASN A 134 4.37 15.69 6.30
C ASN A 134 4.18 14.31 5.67
N LEU A 135 2.98 13.71 5.76
CA LEU A 135 2.72 12.42 5.13
C LEU A 135 2.73 12.50 3.61
N HIS A 136 2.21 13.57 3.02
CA HIS A 136 2.32 13.80 1.58
C HIS A 136 3.77 13.90 1.13
N ARG A 137 4.59 14.64 1.89
CA ARG A 137 6.01 14.79 1.61
C ARG A 137 6.75 13.46 1.71
N MET A 138 6.56 12.73 2.81
CA MET A 138 7.18 11.41 2.99
C MET A 138 6.74 10.43 1.91
N PHE A 139 5.46 10.45 1.53
CA PHE A 139 4.94 9.60 0.46
C PHE A 139 5.68 9.88 -0.84
N MET A 140 5.75 11.15 -1.26
CA MET A 140 6.48 11.55 -2.47
C MET A 140 7.97 11.20 -2.39
N GLU A 141 8.63 11.45 -1.26
CA GLU A 141 10.05 11.12 -1.06
C GLU A 141 10.29 9.60 -1.17
N ILE A 142 9.41 8.77 -0.61
CA ILE A 142 9.48 7.31 -0.74
C ILE A 142 9.25 6.87 -2.18
N GLN A 143 8.19 7.34 -2.84
CA GLN A 143 7.89 6.95 -4.23
C GLN A 143 9.00 7.38 -5.18
N LEU A 144 9.57 8.57 -4.98
CA LEU A 144 10.72 9.07 -5.73
C LEU A 144 11.94 8.18 -5.49
N HIS A 145 12.27 7.87 -4.24
CA HIS A 145 13.40 7.01 -3.94
C HIS A 145 13.24 5.61 -4.54
N ALA A 146 12.03 5.05 -4.52
CA ALA A 146 11.72 3.77 -5.17
C ALA A 146 11.90 3.85 -6.69
N ALA A 147 11.36 4.88 -7.33
CA ALA A 147 11.52 5.14 -8.76
C ALA A 147 12.98 5.32 -9.21
N TYR A 148 13.82 5.95 -8.38
CA TYR A 148 15.22 6.21 -8.71
C TYR A 148 16.16 5.05 -8.35
N ALA A 149 15.68 4.00 -7.69
CA ALA A 149 16.50 2.90 -7.22
C ALA A 149 17.34 2.28 -8.35
N ASP A 150 16.78 2.06 -9.54
CA ASP A 150 17.51 1.43 -10.66
C ASP A 150 18.17 2.43 -11.64
N GLY A 151 18.15 3.73 -11.35
CA GLY A 151 18.97 4.73 -12.05
C GLY A 151 18.42 5.23 -13.40
N SER A 152 17.23 4.80 -13.84
CA SER A 152 16.54 5.37 -14.99
C SER A 152 15.10 5.71 -14.64
N VAL A 153 14.80 7.00 -14.47
CA VAL A 153 13.42 7.47 -14.53
C VAL A 153 13.03 7.49 -16.00
N ASP A 154 12.44 6.41 -16.48
CA ASP A 154 11.82 6.38 -17.80
C ASP A 154 10.66 7.40 -17.84
N ALA A 155 10.29 7.88 -19.02
CA ALA A 155 9.27 8.93 -19.20
C ALA A 155 7.93 8.57 -18.52
N SER A 156 7.62 7.28 -18.42
CA SER A 156 6.46 6.72 -17.74
C SER A 156 6.38 7.11 -16.26
N VAL A 157 7.50 7.08 -15.54
CA VAL A 157 7.54 7.37 -14.10
C VAL A 157 7.39 8.87 -13.82
N ARG A 158 7.89 9.73 -14.72
CA ARG A 158 7.67 11.20 -14.61
C ARG A 158 6.19 11.56 -14.71
N SER A 159 5.42 10.85 -15.54
CA SER A 159 3.97 11.10 -15.67
C SER A 159 3.16 10.67 -14.45
N ILE A 160 3.67 9.70 -13.68
CA ILE A 160 3.05 9.22 -12.43
C ILE A 160 3.31 10.19 -11.26
N LEU A 161 4.43 10.91 -11.28
CA LEU A 161 4.88 11.77 -10.19
C LEU A 161 4.59 13.28 -10.39
N SER A 162 4.10 13.70 -11.56
CA SER A 162 3.71 15.07 -11.89
C SER A 162 2.26 15.38 -11.51
#